data_AF-A0A3C0GGV1-F1
#
_entry.id   AF-A0A3C0GGV1-F1
#
_cell.length_a   1.000
_cell.length_b   1.000
_cell.length_c   1.000
_cell.angle_alpha   90.00
_cell.angle_beta   90.00
_cell.angle_gamma   90.00
#
_symmetry.space_group_name_H-M   'P 1'
#
loop_
_entity.id
_entity.type
_entity.pdbx_description
1 polymer ?
#
loop_
_entity_poly.entity_id
_entity_poly.type
_entity_poly.pdbx_seq_one_letter_code
_entity_poly.pdbx_strand_id
1 'polypeptide(L)'
;MPSFKTVLKNLGPGILFASMAIGTSHLVLSTKAGAQYGWLMIIPIILANVLKYPFFEFGVRYTNVTNKTLIEGYLNRGKGYLWFYAIITFVTTFTILAALYTVTAGLFINLFNIGHSAITIVALSLFLIISALLIFGKYKFLEISLKFVISILFIALLVTTVLVIVKGPV
;
A
#
# COMPACT_ATOMS: atom_id res chain seq x y z
N MET A 1 34.53 0.42 -5.68
CA MET A 1 33.13 0.90 -5.69
C MET A 1 32.41 0.26 -6.87
N PRO A 2 31.16 -0.20 -6.72
CA PRO A 2 30.40 -0.74 -7.84
C PRO A 2 30.22 0.34 -8.93
N SER A 3 30.28 -0.06 -10.20
CA SER A 3 30.00 0.81 -11.34
C SER A 3 28.56 1.34 -11.27
N PHE A 4 28.32 2.59 -11.68
CA PHE A 4 27.00 3.19 -11.76
C PHE A 4 26.00 2.31 -12.53
N LYS A 5 26.46 1.63 -13.58
CA LYS A 5 25.66 0.69 -14.39
C LYS A 5 25.23 -0.54 -13.59
N THR A 6 26.07 -1.00 -12.67
CA THR A 6 25.79 -2.13 -11.76
C THR A 6 24.80 -1.72 -10.67
N VAL A 7 24.95 -0.51 -10.10
CA VAL A 7 23.99 0.03 -9.13
C VAL A 7 22.61 0.14 -9.76
N LEU A 8 22.51 0.71 -10.97
CA LEU A 8 21.24 0.87 -11.67
C LEU A 8 20.55 -0.47 -11.98
N LYS A 9 21.33 -1.49 -12.34
CA LYS A 9 20.80 -2.85 -12.59
C LYS A 9 20.28 -3.52 -11.30
N ASN A 10 20.95 -3.28 -10.18
CA ASN A 10 20.59 -3.87 -8.88
C ASN A 10 19.41 -3.16 -8.20
N LEU A 11 19.01 -1.97 -8.66
CA LEU A 11 17.82 -1.27 -8.18
C LEU A 11 16.50 -1.91 -8.63
N GLY A 12 16.51 -2.73 -9.70
CA GLY A 12 15.30 -3.29 -10.30
C GLY A 12 14.34 -3.97 -9.29
N PRO A 13 14.82 -4.96 -8.50
CA PRO A 13 14.01 -5.60 -7.46
C PRO A 13 13.52 -4.64 -6.37
N GLY A 14 14.35 -3.67 -5.99
CA GLY A 14 14.01 -2.67 -4.97
C GLY A 14 12.93 -1.69 -5.44
N ILE A 15 13.01 -1.24 -6.70
CA ILE A 15 11.99 -0.39 -7.33
C ILE A 15 10.68 -1.14 -7.46
N LEU A 16 10.72 -2.42 -7.87
CA LEU A 16 9.53 -3.26 -7.96
C LEU A 16 8.87 -3.43 -6.57
N PHE A 17 9.67 -3.70 -5.55
CA PHE A 17 9.22 -3.78 -4.16
C PHE A 17 8.59 -2.46 -3.67
N ALA A 18 9.26 -1.33 -3.91
CA ALA A 18 8.75 -0.01 -3.56
C ALA A 18 7.42 0.29 -4.28
N SER A 19 7.31 -0.04 -5.57
CA SER A 19 6.09 0.18 -6.36
C SER A 19 4.88 -0.60 -5.82
N MET A 20 5.09 -1.80 -5.29
CA MET A 20 4.05 -2.60 -4.64
C MET A 20 3.71 -2.10 -3.23
N ALA A 21 4.62 -1.37 -2.59
CA ALA A 21 4.43 -0.81 -1.25
C ALA A 21 3.69 0.55 -1.25
N ILE A 22 3.60 1.21 -2.41
CA ILE A 22 2.83 2.45 -2.59
C ILE A 22 1.35 2.09 -2.69
N GLY A 23 0.58 2.44 -1.66
CA GLY A 23 -0.85 2.17 -1.59
C GLY A 23 -1.63 3.30 -0.92
N THR A 24 -2.76 2.95 -0.31
CA THR A 24 -3.68 3.90 0.33
C THR A 24 -3.04 4.77 1.41
N SER A 25 -2.04 4.25 2.12
CA SER A 25 -1.28 5.01 3.11
C SER A 25 -0.61 6.26 2.52
N HIS A 26 -0.08 6.16 1.30
CA HIS A 26 0.65 7.26 0.66
C HIS A 26 -0.28 8.15 -0.17
N LEU A 27 -1.20 7.53 -0.91
CA LEU A 27 -2.06 8.24 -1.85
C LEU A 27 -3.25 8.92 -1.18
N VAL A 28 -3.79 8.34 -0.10
CA VAL A 28 -5.01 8.82 0.57
C VAL A 28 -4.75 9.29 1.99
N LEU A 29 -4.07 8.50 2.82
CA LEU A 29 -3.91 8.85 4.24
C LEU A 29 -2.91 9.99 4.45
N SER A 30 -1.76 9.96 3.80
CA SER A 30 -0.78 11.06 3.89
C SER A 30 -1.32 12.38 3.32
N THR A 31 -2.05 12.33 2.21
CA THR A 31 -2.67 13.52 1.60
C THR A 31 -3.79 14.07 2.47
N LYS A 32 -4.65 13.21 3.01
CA LYS A 32 -5.67 13.58 4.00
C LYS A 32 -5.05 14.17 5.26
N ALA A 33 -3.99 13.56 5.79
CA ALA A 33 -3.29 14.05 6.97
C ALA A 33 -2.72 15.46 6.72
N GLY A 34 -2.08 15.67 5.56
CA GLY A 34 -1.62 17.00 5.14
C GLY A 34 -2.76 18.01 5.01
N ALA A 35 -3.93 17.60 4.48
CA ALA A 35 -5.09 18.47 4.39
C ALA A 35 -5.71 18.82 5.76
N GLN A 36 -5.74 17.88 6.70
CA GLN A 36 -6.36 18.06 8.02
C GLN A 36 -5.44 18.78 9.02
N TYR A 37 -4.14 18.54 8.95
CA TYR A 37 -3.18 18.97 9.97
C TYR A 37 -2.01 19.79 9.39
N GLY A 38 -2.04 20.08 8.08
CA GLY A 38 -1.04 20.90 7.42
C GLY A 38 0.37 20.31 7.44
N TRP A 39 1.35 21.22 7.42
CA TRP A 39 2.79 20.90 7.38
C TRP A 39 3.28 20.10 8.59
N LEU A 40 2.56 20.13 9.72
CA LEU A 40 2.92 19.37 10.92
C LEU A 40 3.03 17.87 10.63
N MET A 41 2.23 17.35 9.69
CA MET A 41 2.23 15.93 9.34
C MET A 41 3.46 15.45 8.59
N ILE A 42 4.33 16.34 8.12
CA ILE A 42 5.62 15.92 7.53
C ILE A 42 6.45 15.11 8.52
N ILE A 43 6.49 15.53 9.78
CA ILE A 43 7.31 14.88 10.82
C ILE A 43 6.88 13.42 11.02
N PRO A 44 5.62 13.10 11.37
CA PRO A 44 5.18 11.71 11.54
C PRO A 44 5.25 10.91 10.23
N ILE A 45 5.02 11.52 9.06
CA ILE A 45 5.15 10.82 7.77
C ILE A 45 6.59 10.39 7.52
N ILE A 46 7.57 11.28 7.73
CA ILE A 46 8.99 10.95 7.59
C ILE A 46 9.39 9.87 8.60
N LEU A 47 9.02 10.04 9.87
CA LEU A 47 9.32 9.07 10.92
C LEU A 47 8.73 7.69 10.60
N ALA A 48 7.48 7.62 10.13
CA ALA A 48 6.85 6.36 9.74
C ALA A 48 7.63 5.65 8.62
N ASN A 49 8.15 6.39 7.64
CA ASN A 49 8.97 5.82 6.57
C ASN A 49 10.34 5.33 7.06
N VAL A 50 11.01 6.13 7.90
CA VAL A 50 12.31 5.78 8.49
C VAL A 50 12.19 4.55 9.37
N LEU A 51 11.17 4.49 10.24
CA LEU A 51 10.96 3.36 11.14
C LEU A 51 10.56 2.09 10.41
N LYS A 52 9.86 2.20 9.27
CA LYS A 52 9.46 1.05 8.47
C LYS A 52 10.62 0.45 7.67
N TYR A 53 11.57 1.28 7.25
CA TYR A 53 12.65 0.88 6.36
C TYR A 53 13.47 -0.32 6.86
N PRO A 54 13.92 -0.40 8.13
CA PRO A 54 14.64 -1.57 8.64
C PRO A 54 13.88 -2.87 8.43
N PHE A 55 12.56 -2.90 8.68
CA PHE A 55 11.76 -4.12 8.52
C PHE A 55 11.74 -4.62 7.07
N PHE A 56 11.67 -3.70 6.11
CA PHE A 56 11.74 -4.04 4.69
C PHE A 56 13.12 -4.53 4.27
N GLU A 57 14.16 -3.84 4.71
CA GLU A 57 15.54 -4.20 4.42
C GLU A 57 15.89 -5.57 4.98
N PHE A 58 15.58 -5.82 6.26
CA PHE A 58 15.80 -7.11 6.92
C PHE A 58 15.00 -8.23 6.27
N GLY A 59 13.78 -7.95 5.80
CA GLY A 59 12.95 -8.93 5.10
C GLY A 59 13.62 -9.47 3.83
N VAL A 60 14.13 -8.55 3.00
CA VAL A 60 14.83 -8.88 1.76
C VAL A 60 16.19 -9.52 2.06
N ARG A 61 16.95 -8.96 3.01
CA ARG A 61 18.26 -9.47 3.42
C ARG A 61 18.18 -10.89 3.96
N TYR A 62 17.20 -11.18 4.81
CA TYR A 62 16.97 -12.52 5.36
C TYR A 62 16.79 -13.53 4.22
N THR A 63 15.86 -13.25 3.31
CA THR A 63 15.55 -14.13 2.18
C THR A 63 16.78 -14.37 1.29
N ASN A 64 17.55 -13.32 1.01
CA ASN A 64 18.76 -13.42 0.20
C ASN A 64 19.88 -14.25 0.85
N VAL A 65 20.05 -14.16 2.17
CA VAL A 65 21.12 -14.87 2.89
C VAL A 65 20.74 -16.32 3.18
N THR A 66 19.50 -16.58 3.56
CA THR A 66 19.08 -17.91 4.01
C THR A 66 18.43 -18.75 2.91
N ASN A 67 18.09 -18.16 1.76
CA ASN A 67 17.24 -18.79 0.73
C ASN A 67 15.92 -19.33 1.28
N LYS A 68 15.40 -18.70 2.34
CA LYS A 68 14.13 -19.06 3.00
C LYS A 68 13.25 -17.84 3.11
N THR A 69 11.95 -18.04 2.98
CA THR A 69 10.94 -17.02 3.23
C THR A 69 10.90 -16.62 4.71
N LEU A 70 10.35 -15.45 5.01
CA LEU A 70 10.16 -15.00 6.40
C LEU A 70 9.27 -15.95 7.21
N ILE A 71 8.25 -16.56 6.57
CA ILE A 71 7.36 -17.53 7.21
C ILE A 71 8.14 -18.79 7.62
N GLU A 72 8.98 -19.31 6.72
CA GLU A 72 9.89 -20.40 7.06
C GLU A 72 10.89 -19.98 8.15
N GLY A 73 11.31 -18.71 8.17
CA GLY A 73 12.13 -18.16 9.23
C GLY A 73 11.47 -18.21 10.61
N TYR A 74 10.20 -17.83 10.70
CA TYR A 74 9.40 -17.99 11.93
C TYR A 74 9.26 -19.46 12.31
N LEU A 75 9.01 -20.35 11.35
CA LEU A 75 8.93 -21.79 11.61
C LEU A 75 10.26 -22.36 12.14
N ASN A 76 11.40 -21.95 11.57
CA ASN A 76 12.73 -22.38 12.00
C ASN A 76 13.06 -21.92 13.43
N ARG A 77 12.49 -20.79 13.88
CA ARG A 77 12.59 -20.32 15.27
C ARG A 77 11.70 -21.13 16.22
N GLY A 78 10.65 -21.77 15.71
CA GLY A 78 9.76 -22.66 16.44
C GLY A 78 8.29 -22.45 16.08
N LYS A 79 7.47 -23.50 16.21
CA LYS A 79 6.05 -23.48 15.86
C LYS A 79 5.25 -22.40 16.61
N GLY A 80 5.65 -22.05 17.85
CA GLY A 80 5.03 -20.98 18.62
C GLY A 80 5.13 -19.61 17.94
N TYR A 81 6.29 -19.27 17.36
CA TYR A 81 6.48 -18.02 16.64
C TYR A 81 5.65 -17.97 15.35
N LEU A 82 5.53 -19.10 14.66
CA LEU A 82 4.67 -19.20 13.47
C LEU A 82 3.19 -18.97 13.83
N TRP A 83 2.71 -19.59 14.90
CA TRP A 83 1.33 -19.38 15.37
C TRP A 83 1.08 -17.94 15.82
N PHE A 84 2.02 -17.34 16.53
CA PHE A 84 1.94 -15.93 16.92
C PHE A 84 1.86 -15.01 15.68
N TYR A 85 2.73 -15.22 14.70
CA TYR A 85 2.67 -14.51 13.42
C TYR A 85 1.33 -14.72 12.69
N ALA A 86 0.82 -15.96 12.67
CA ALA A 86 -0.45 -16.28 12.02
C ALA A 86 -1.62 -15.56 12.68
N ILE A 87 -1.68 -15.51 14.02
CA ILE A 87 -2.74 -14.81 14.77
C ILE A 87 -2.68 -13.30 14.48
N ILE A 88 -1.50 -12.69 14.56
CA ILE A 88 -1.35 -11.26 14.24
C ILE A 88 -1.79 -10.98 12.80
N THR A 89 -1.34 -11.80 11.85
CA THR A 89 -1.68 -11.65 10.43
C THR A 89 -3.19 -11.79 10.22
N PHE A 90 -3.82 -12.76 10.87
CA PHE A 90 -5.26 -12.98 10.79
C PHE A 90 -6.04 -11.77 11.31
N VAL A 91 -5.73 -11.28 12.51
CA VAL A 91 -6.40 -10.11 13.10
C VAL A 91 -6.16 -8.85 12.26
N THR A 92 -4.91 -8.58 11.88
CA THR A 92 -4.55 -7.39 11.11
C THR A 92 -5.18 -7.37 9.72
N THR A 93 -5.40 -8.53 9.10
CA THR A 93 -6.08 -8.62 7.80
C THR A 93 -7.48 -8.01 7.85
N PHE A 94 -8.27 -8.28 8.89
CA PHE A 94 -9.61 -7.67 9.03
C PHE A 94 -9.53 -6.17 9.21
N THR A 95 -8.60 -5.66 10.02
CA THR A 95 -8.43 -4.22 10.23
C THR A 95 -8.01 -3.50 8.95
N ILE A 96 -7.05 -4.07 8.21
CA ILE A 96 -6.58 -3.50 6.94
C ILE A 96 -7.70 -3.50 5.90
N LEU A 97 -8.42 -4.62 5.75
CA LEU A 97 -9.52 -4.71 4.81
C LEU A 97 -10.67 -3.75 5.18
N ALA A 98 -11.06 -3.68 6.45
CA ALA A 98 -12.09 -2.75 6.90
C ALA A 98 -11.71 -1.29 6.55
N ALA A 99 -10.49 -0.86 6.89
CA ALA A 99 -10.01 0.47 6.54
C ALA A 99 -10.02 0.71 5.02
N LEU A 100 -9.56 -0.27 4.23
CA LEU A 100 -9.51 -0.18 2.78
C LEU A 100 -10.90 -0.06 2.15
N TYR A 101 -11.85 -0.90 2.55
CA TYR A 101 -13.22 -0.86 2.04
C TYR A 101 -13.95 0.41 2.45
N THR A 102 -13.81 0.87 3.70
CA THR A 102 -14.44 2.11 4.15
C THR A 102 -13.91 3.33 3.38
N VAL A 103 -12.59 3.43 3.19
CA VAL A 103 -11.99 4.54 2.41
C VAL A 103 -12.45 4.48 0.95
N THR A 104 -12.44 3.30 0.35
CA THR A 104 -12.83 3.13 -1.06
C THR A 104 -14.32 3.42 -1.26
N ALA A 105 -15.19 2.93 -0.37
CA ALA A 105 -16.61 3.22 -0.40
C ALA A 105 -16.89 4.72 -0.20
N GLY A 106 -16.19 5.37 0.74
CA GLY A 106 -16.30 6.81 0.95
C GLY A 106 -15.93 7.63 -0.28
N LEU A 107 -14.83 7.27 -0.96
CA LEU A 107 -14.42 7.90 -2.22
C LEU A 107 -15.44 7.64 -3.34
N PHE A 108 -15.96 6.41 -3.44
CA PHE A 108 -16.96 6.05 -4.44
C PHE A 108 -18.26 6.83 -4.27
N ILE A 109 -18.74 6.92 -3.03
CA ILE A 109 -19.93 7.68 -2.65
C ILE A 109 -19.74 9.16 -2.99
N ASN A 110 -18.58 9.73 -2.67
CA ASN A 110 -18.27 11.12 -2.99
C ASN A 110 -18.21 11.39 -4.50
N LEU A 111 -17.59 10.49 -5.27
CA LEU A 111 -17.42 10.64 -6.71
C LEU A 111 -18.74 10.54 -7.49
N PHE A 112 -19.62 9.61 -7.09
CA PHE A 112 -20.92 9.37 -7.75
C PHE A 112 -22.09 10.08 -7.06
N ASN A 113 -21.80 10.87 -6.03
CA ASN A 113 -22.78 11.59 -5.20
C ASN A 113 -23.92 10.69 -4.68
N ILE A 114 -23.56 9.47 -4.27
CA ILE A 114 -24.47 8.49 -3.68
C ILE A 114 -24.74 8.94 -2.24
N GLY A 115 -25.96 8.79 -1.73
CA GLY A 115 -26.31 9.26 -0.38
C GLY A 115 -25.42 8.69 0.75
N HIS A 116 -25.25 9.45 1.83
CA HIS A 116 -24.37 9.12 2.97
C HIS A 116 -24.76 7.83 3.72
N SER A 117 -26.03 7.43 3.67
CA SER A 117 -26.57 6.25 4.35
C SER A 117 -26.09 4.90 3.77
N ALA A 118 -25.24 4.93 2.73
CA ALA A 118 -24.92 3.76 1.92
C ALA A 118 -23.50 3.19 2.13
N ILE A 119 -22.65 3.72 3.03
CA ILE A 119 -21.25 3.27 3.16
C ILE A 119 -21.16 1.76 3.35
N THR A 120 -21.97 1.17 4.24
CA THR A 120 -21.96 -0.28 4.49
C THR A 120 -22.40 -1.06 3.24
N ILE A 121 -23.42 -0.58 2.53
CA ILE A 121 -23.95 -1.22 1.33
C ILE A 121 -22.93 -1.17 0.19
N VAL A 122 -22.31 -0.02 -0.03
CA VAL A 122 -21.27 0.19 -1.05
C VAL A 122 -20.01 -0.60 -0.72
N ALA A 123 -19.59 -0.63 0.55
CA ALA A 123 -18.45 -1.43 0.99
C ALA A 123 -18.72 -2.93 0.76
N LEU A 124 -19.92 -3.42 1.11
CA LEU A 124 -20.31 -4.81 0.91
C LEU A 124 -20.40 -5.16 -0.58
N SER A 125 -20.97 -4.29 -1.41
CA SER A 125 -21.06 -4.53 -2.85
C SER A 125 -19.67 -4.55 -3.50
N LEU A 126 -18.78 -3.62 -3.14
CA LEU A 126 -17.38 -3.63 -3.57
C LEU A 126 -16.67 -4.91 -3.13
N PHE A 127 -16.88 -5.38 -1.89
CA PHE A 127 -16.34 -6.65 -1.41
C PHE A 127 -16.78 -7.81 -2.30
N LEU A 128 -18.08 -7.98 -2.51
CA LEU A 128 -18.62 -9.06 -3.34
C LEU A 128 -18.10 -9.02 -4.78
N ILE A 129 -18.07 -7.84 -5.40
CA ILE A 129 -17.57 -7.67 -6.78
C ILE A 129 -16.09 -8.02 -6.87
N ILE A 130 -15.26 -7.50 -5.95
CA ILE A 130 -13.81 -7.76 -5.96
C ILE A 130 -13.53 -9.23 -5.66
N SER A 131 -14.24 -9.84 -4.71
CA SER A 131 -14.13 -11.27 -4.41
C SER A 131 -14.51 -12.14 -5.61
N ALA A 132 -15.63 -11.83 -6.28
CA ALA A 132 -16.01 -12.54 -7.50
C ALA A 132 -14.94 -12.37 -8.60
N LEU A 133 -14.46 -11.14 -8.81
CA LEU A 133 -13.41 -10.87 -9.77
C LEU A 133 -12.11 -11.62 -9.45
N LEU A 134 -11.75 -11.80 -8.19
CA LEU A 134 -10.57 -12.59 -7.79
C LEU A 134 -10.77 -14.10 -7.98
N ILE A 135 -11.97 -14.60 -7.72
CA ILE A 135 -12.29 -16.03 -7.86
C ILE A 135 -12.34 -16.42 -9.35
N PHE A 136 -12.92 -15.58 -10.20
CA PHE A 136 -13.09 -15.87 -11.63
C PHE A 136 -11.98 -15.29 -12.52
N GLY A 137 -11.39 -14.16 -12.12
CA GLY A 137 -10.37 -13.44 -12.88
C GLY A 137 -9.00 -14.05 -12.71
N LYS A 138 -8.39 -14.44 -13.83
CA LYS A 138 -7.01 -14.93 -13.85
C LYS A 138 -6.09 -13.84 -13.25
N TYR A 139 -5.32 -14.19 -12.22
CA TYR A 139 -4.40 -13.32 -11.46
C TYR A 139 -3.59 -12.33 -12.33
N LYS A 140 -3.18 -12.75 -13.53
CA LYS A 140 -2.42 -11.94 -14.49
C LYS A 140 -3.16 -10.67 -14.95
N PHE A 141 -4.48 -10.73 -15.15
CA PHE A 141 -5.27 -9.56 -15.57
C PHE A 141 -5.35 -8.50 -14.46
N LEU A 142 -5.52 -8.95 -13.22
CA LEU A 142 -5.51 -8.10 -12.04
C LEU A 142 -4.17 -7.38 -11.89
N GLU A 143 -3.07 -8.11 -12.01
CA GLU A 143 -1.72 -7.55 -11.85
C GLU A 143 -1.43 -6.45 -12.89
N ILE A 144 -1.81 -6.67 -14.15
CA ILE A 144 -1.63 -5.68 -15.22
C ILE A 144 -2.49 -4.44 -14.97
N SER A 145 -3.76 -4.63 -14.60
CA SER A 145 -4.68 -3.53 -14.32
C SER A 145 -4.19 -2.66 -13.15
N LEU A 146 -3.67 -3.29 -12.10
CA LEU A 146 -3.16 -2.61 -10.91
C LEU A 146 -1.93 -1.75 -11.20
N LYS A 147 -1.01 -2.23 -12.05
CA LYS A 147 0.14 -1.42 -12.51
C LYS A 147 -0.30 -0.17 -13.25
N PHE A 148 -1.32 -0.27 -14.10
CA PHE A 148 -1.85 0.86 -14.86
C PHE A 148 -2.51 1.90 -13.96
N VAL A 149 -3.39 1.46 -13.05
CA VAL A 149 -4.10 2.34 -12.10
C VAL A 149 -3.11 3.08 -11.19
N ILE A 150 -2.14 2.39 -10.61
CA ILE A 150 -1.13 3.02 -9.74
C ILE A 150 -0.31 4.05 -10.51
N SER A 151 0.05 3.75 -11.76
CA SER A 151 0.81 4.70 -12.60
C SER A 151 0.02 5.98 -12.88
N ILE A 152 -1.29 5.86 -13.18
CA ILE A 152 -2.17 7.02 -13.37
C ILE A 152 -2.28 7.83 -12.08
N LEU A 153 -2.52 7.16 -10.94
CA LEU A 153 -2.64 7.84 -9.65
C LEU A 153 -1.36 8.57 -9.26
N PHE A 154 -0.20 7.98 -9.53
CA PHE A 154 1.10 8.60 -9.29
C PHE A 154 1.28 9.87 -10.14
N ILE A 155 0.98 9.80 -11.44
CA ILE A 155 1.06 10.96 -12.35
C ILE A 155 0.07 12.04 -11.91
N ALA A 156 -1.17 11.67 -11.58
CA ALA A 156 -2.18 12.61 -11.10
C ALA A 156 -1.74 13.32 -9.82
N LEU A 157 -1.10 12.60 -8.89
CA LEU A 157 -0.56 13.17 -7.66
C LEU A 157 0.57 14.18 -7.94
N LEU A 158 1.48 13.87 -8.86
CA LEU A 158 2.53 14.79 -9.30
C LEU A 158 1.96 16.06 -9.93
N VAL A 159 1.01 15.91 -10.87
CA VAL A 159 0.34 17.04 -11.51
C VAL A 159 -0.35 17.91 -10.47
N THR A 160 -1.11 17.30 -9.55
CA THR A 160 -1.81 18.02 -8.48
C THR A 160 -0.83 18.76 -7.57
N THR A 161 0.31 18.13 -7.23
CA THR A 161 1.36 18.76 -6.42
C THR A 161 1.93 20.00 -7.11
N VAL A 162 2.25 19.89 -8.40
CA VAL A 162 2.75 21.02 -9.20
C VAL A 162 1.71 22.14 -9.27
N LEU A 163 0.43 21.80 -9.52
CA LEU A 163 -0.64 22.79 -9.57
C LEU A 163 -0.79 23.54 -8.25
N VAL A 164 -0.71 22.85 -7.11
CA VAL A 164 -0.77 23.48 -5.78
C VAL A 164 0.42 24.41 -5.55
N ILE A 165 1.63 24.04 -5.98
CA ILE A 165 2.82 24.90 -5.86
C ILE A 165 2.68 26.16 -6.73
N VAL A 166 2.16 26.02 -7.95
CA VAL A 166 2.04 27.13 -8.91
C VAL A 166 0.86 28.06 -8.60
N LYS A 167 -0.24 27.54 -8.04
CA LYS A 167 -1.50 28.29 -7.82
C LYS A 167 -1.96 28.38 -6.36
N GLY A 168 -1.13 28.06 -5.37
CA GLY A 168 -1.57 28.04 -3.97
C GLY A 168 -1.61 29.44 -3.30
N PRO A 169 -2.53 29.71 -2.36
CA PRO A 169 -3.95 29.36 -2.29
C PRO A 169 -4.88 30.45 -2.88
N VAL A 170 -6.12 30.03 -3.21
CA VAL A 170 -7.35 30.80 -2.97
C VAL A 170 -7.89 30.43 -1.60
#